data_AF-A0A946VLT7-F1
#
_entry.id   AF-A0A946VLT7-F1
#
_cell.length_a   1.000
_cell.length_b   1.000
_cell.length_c   1.000
_cell.angle_alpha   90.00
_cell.angle_beta   90.00
_cell.angle_gamma   90.00
#
_symmetry.space_group_name_H-M   'P 1'
#
loop_
_entity.id
_entity.type
_entity.pdbx_description
1 polymer ?
#
loop_
_entity_poly.entity_id
_entity_poly.type
_entity_poly.pdbx_seq_one_letter_code
_entity_poly.pdbx_strand_id
1 'polypeptide(L)'
;MKKFARSLRPASGLKLLVSLFGAACLVCSGQLVAQSPDSGPWFGLELPPPLQPHVSPAIIGNRGPAPAVVPDGEAGFAELRGERISADLRSIVDFSVQSRVARELGGDQLWGRVSGFASARATIDWTVEQFRQAGIGDIRVQNFSQQSDSQLWLPTEWEVTLL
;
A
#
# COMPACT_ATOMS: atom_id res chain seq x y z
N MET A 1 45.60 25.67 -16.11
CA MET A 1 46.55 26.38 -17.01
C MET A 1 46.62 25.63 -18.33
N LYS A 2 46.39 26.32 -19.45
CA LYS A 2 46.34 25.81 -20.84
C LYS A 2 47.73 25.75 -21.48
N LYS A 3 48.03 24.71 -22.28
CA LYS A 3 48.83 24.69 -23.54
C LYS A 3 48.41 23.43 -24.31
N PHE A 4 47.59 23.45 -25.37
CA PHE A 4 47.81 23.81 -26.78
C PHE A 4 49.05 23.18 -27.46
N ALA A 5 48.83 22.24 -28.39
CA ALA A 5 49.47 22.20 -29.71
C ALA A 5 48.72 21.22 -30.64
N ARG A 6 48.23 21.77 -31.76
CA ARG A 6 47.73 21.09 -32.98
C ARG A 6 48.92 20.67 -33.87
N SER A 7 48.64 19.79 -34.86
CA SER A 7 49.27 19.66 -36.21
C SER A 7 49.88 18.27 -36.46
N LEU A 8 49.88 17.60 -37.62
CA LEU A 8 49.20 17.58 -38.93
C LEU A 8 49.53 16.18 -39.53
N ARG A 9 48.74 15.73 -40.51
CA ARG A 9 48.73 14.42 -41.22
C ARG A 9 50.04 14.13 -42.03
N PRO A 10 50.09 13.17 -43.01
CA PRO A 10 49.62 11.76 -43.15
C PRO A 10 50.74 10.80 -43.67
N ALA A 11 50.51 9.49 -43.70
CA ALA A 11 51.03 8.56 -44.75
C ALA A 11 50.29 7.21 -44.63
N SER A 12 49.37 6.88 -45.52
CA SER A 12 49.62 6.09 -46.73
C SER A 12 50.06 4.65 -46.43
N GLY A 13 49.08 3.73 -46.48
CA GLY A 13 49.28 2.29 -46.29
C GLY A 13 48.08 1.49 -46.75
N LEU A 14 47.71 1.68 -48.02
CA LEU A 14 46.77 0.86 -48.78
C LEU A 14 47.22 -0.60 -48.79
N LYS A 15 46.49 -1.52 -48.14
CA LYS A 15 46.30 -2.90 -48.64
C LYS A 15 44.89 -3.38 -48.31
N LEU A 16 44.06 -3.25 -49.35
CA LEU A 16 42.82 -3.95 -49.57
C LEU A 16 43.11 -5.47 -49.55
N LEU A 17 42.44 -6.24 -48.70
CA LEU A 17 42.24 -7.66 -48.94
C LEU A 17 40.83 -8.03 -48.50
N VAL A 18 39.94 -7.94 -49.49
CA VAL A 18 38.58 -8.45 -49.47
C VAL A 18 38.68 -9.97 -49.34
N SER A 19 38.12 -10.52 -48.26
CA SER A 19 37.75 -11.93 -48.22
C SER A 19 36.26 -12.01 -47.92
N LEU A 20 35.49 -12.27 -48.98
CA LEU A 20 34.11 -12.73 -48.91
C LEU A 20 34.11 -14.11 -48.25
N PHE A 21 33.44 -14.24 -47.11
CA PHE A 21 32.83 -15.50 -46.71
C PHE A 21 31.44 -15.21 -46.17
N GLY A 22 30.44 -15.40 -47.05
CA GLY A 22 29.06 -15.50 -46.63
C GLY A 22 28.78 -16.91 -46.13
N ALA A 23 28.13 -17.02 -44.97
CA ALA A 23 27.32 -18.19 -44.63
C ALA A 23 26.35 -17.86 -43.49
N ALA A 24 25.08 -17.89 -43.85
CA ALA A 24 23.92 -18.29 -43.05
C ALA A 24 23.57 -17.49 -41.77
N CYS A 25 22.64 -16.55 -41.96
CA CYS A 25 21.60 -16.26 -40.97
C CYS A 25 20.94 -17.56 -40.46
N LEU A 26 21.04 -17.82 -39.17
CA LEU A 26 20.04 -18.60 -38.44
C LEU A 26 19.98 -18.07 -37.00
N VAL A 27 19.30 -16.94 -36.84
CA VAL A 27 18.79 -16.51 -35.54
C VAL A 27 17.61 -17.43 -35.24
N CYS A 28 17.84 -18.48 -34.44
CA CYS A 28 16.77 -19.26 -33.86
C CYS A 28 16.04 -18.38 -32.83
N SER A 29 15.05 -17.63 -33.30
CA SER A 29 14.03 -17.02 -32.45
C SER A 29 13.16 -18.14 -31.89
N GLY A 30 13.60 -18.76 -30.80
CA GLY A 30 12.75 -19.64 -30.00
C GLY A 30 11.62 -18.80 -29.41
N GLN A 31 10.45 -18.82 -30.05
CA GLN A 31 9.23 -18.33 -29.41
C GLN A 31 8.97 -19.24 -28.22
N LEU A 32 9.26 -18.75 -27.02
CA LEU A 32 8.68 -19.29 -25.80
C LEU A 32 7.17 -19.05 -25.91
N VAL A 33 6.44 -20.09 -26.32
CA VAL A 33 4.99 -20.12 -26.15
C VAL A 33 4.76 -20.21 -24.66
N ALA A 34 4.45 -19.08 -24.03
CA ALA A 34 3.85 -19.08 -22.71
C ALA A 34 2.58 -19.94 -22.82
N GLN A 35 2.55 -21.08 -22.13
CA GLN A 35 1.32 -21.85 -22.02
C GLN A 35 0.29 -20.93 -21.37
N SER A 36 -0.82 -20.67 -22.08
CA SER A 36 -1.95 -20.00 -21.45
C SER A 36 -2.36 -20.87 -20.26
N PRO A 37 -2.44 -20.32 -19.03
CA PRO A 37 -2.98 -21.09 -17.93
C PRO A 37 -4.38 -21.55 -18.36
N ASP A 38 -4.63 -22.86 -18.30
CA ASP A 38 -5.98 -23.40 -18.50
C ASP A 38 -6.91 -22.57 -17.63
N SER A 39 -7.82 -21.82 -18.25
CA SER A 39 -8.68 -20.86 -17.56
C SER A 39 -9.81 -21.53 -16.78
N GLY A 40 -9.64 -22.82 -16.49
CA GLY A 40 -10.59 -23.66 -15.80
C GLY A 40 -10.26 -23.74 -14.31
N PRO A 41 -11.28 -23.67 -13.43
CA PRO A 41 -11.05 -23.82 -12.01
C PRO A 41 -10.47 -25.18 -11.64
N TRP A 42 -9.53 -25.18 -10.71
CA TRP A 42 -9.07 -26.41 -10.07
C TRP A 42 -10.27 -27.03 -9.34
N PHE A 43 -10.69 -28.22 -9.78
CA PHE A 43 -11.84 -28.99 -9.25
C PHE A 43 -13.24 -28.48 -9.60
N GLY A 44 -13.41 -27.61 -10.61
CA GLY A 44 -14.75 -27.22 -11.06
C GLY A 44 -15.51 -26.26 -10.12
N LEU A 45 -14.85 -25.74 -9.08
CA LEU A 45 -15.40 -24.71 -8.20
C LEU A 45 -15.28 -23.34 -8.88
N GLU A 46 -16.32 -22.51 -8.90
CA GLU A 46 -16.18 -21.15 -9.43
C GLU A 46 -15.01 -20.43 -8.75
N LEU A 47 -14.08 -19.90 -9.57
CA LEU A 47 -12.99 -19.09 -9.04
C LEU A 47 -13.61 -17.89 -8.30
N PRO A 48 -13.10 -17.53 -7.11
CA PRO A 48 -13.57 -16.33 -6.44
C PRO A 48 -13.39 -15.14 -7.40
N PRO A 49 -14.31 -14.16 -7.36
CA PRO A 49 -14.18 -12.97 -8.19
C PRO A 49 -12.80 -12.33 -7.96
N PRO A 50 -12.22 -11.70 -9.00
CA PRO A 50 -10.93 -11.03 -8.87
C PRO A 50 -10.97 -10.06 -7.69
N LEU A 51 -9.89 -10.06 -6.90
CA LEU A 51 -9.78 -9.27 -5.69
C LEU A 51 -9.80 -7.78 -6.08
N GLN A 52 -10.93 -7.13 -5.86
CA GLN A 52 -11.05 -5.68 -6.02
C GLN A 52 -10.63 -5.03 -4.70
N PRO A 53 -9.59 -4.17 -4.70
CA PRO A 53 -9.20 -3.44 -3.51
C PRO A 53 -10.40 -2.71 -2.90
N HIS A 54 -10.55 -2.81 -1.58
CA HIS A 54 -11.61 -2.15 -0.80
C HIS A 54 -13.05 -2.64 -1.08
N VAL A 55 -13.21 -3.77 -1.78
CA VAL A 55 -14.50 -4.46 -1.95
C VAL A 55 -14.45 -5.77 -1.15
N SER A 56 -15.53 -6.09 -0.43
CA SER A 56 -15.61 -7.36 0.32
C SER A 56 -15.46 -8.54 -0.65
N PRO A 57 -14.42 -9.37 -0.52
CA PRO A 57 -14.21 -10.52 -1.41
C PRO A 57 -15.15 -11.68 -1.08
N ALA A 58 -15.87 -11.62 0.04
CA ALA A 58 -16.89 -12.60 0.39
C ALA A 58 -18.19 -12.31 -0.38
N ILE A 59 -18.81 -13.36 -0.92
CA ILE A 59 -20.20 -13.34 -1.37
C ILE A 59 -21.07 -13.17 -0.12
N ILE A 60 -21.27 -11.92 0.30
CA ILE A 60 -22.26 -11.57 1.30
C ILE A 60 -23.60 -11.59 0.56
N GLY A 61 -24.40 -12.65 0.74
CA GLY A 61 -25.75 -12.68 0.18
C GLY A 61 -26.60 -11.51 0.70
N ASN A 62 -27.88 -11.42 0.30
CA ASN A 62 -28.77 -10.33 0.76
C ASN A 62 -29.13 -10.39 2.26
N ARG A 63 -28.48 -11.26 3.04
CA ARG A 63 -28.67 -11.31 4.48
C ARG A 63 -27.89 -10.17 5.12
N GLY A 64 -28.62 -9.13 5.50
CA GLY A 64 -28.08 -8.06 6.33
C GLY A 64 -27.60 -8.56 7.69
N PRO A 65 -26.95 -7.69 8.48
CA PRO A 65 -26.55 -8.02 9.85
C PRO A 65 -27.76 -8.51 10.66
N ALA A 66 -27.54 -9.46 11.57
CA ALA A 66 -28.58 -9.90 12.49
C ALA A 66 -29.08 -8.68 13.29
N PRO A 67 -30.40 -8.49 13.43
CA PRO A 67 -30.92 -7.39 14.23
C PRO A 67 -30.46 -7.52 15.68
N ALA A 68 -30.16 -6.38 16.31
CA ALA A 68 -29.81 -6.35 17.72
C ALA A 68 -31.01 -6.82 18.57
N VAL A 69 -30.78 -7.75 19.48
CA VAL A 69 -31.76 -8.12 20.51
C VAL A 69 -31.58 -7.15 21.67
N VAL A 70 -32.56 -6.28 21.86
CA VAL A 70 -32.57 -5.28 22.94
C VAL A 70 -33.54 -5.76 24.03
N PRO A 71 -33.11 -5.88 25.29
CA PRO A 71 -34.00 -6.21 26.40
C PRO A 71 -35.16 -5.23 26.56
N ASP A 72 -36.25 -5.69 27.16
CA ASP A 72 -37.40 -4.84 27.47
C ASP A 72 -36.97 -3.67 28.37
N GLY A 73 -37.42 -2.47 28.02
CA GLY A 73 -37.05 -1.23 28.72
C GLY A 73 -35.73 -0.59 28.27
N GLU A 74 -34.90 -1.28 27.46
CA GLU A 74 -33.62 -0.74 26.98
C GLU A 74 -33.70 -0.08 25.59
N ALA A 75 -34.82 -0.22 24.87
CA ALA A 75 -35.00 0.33 23.52
C ALA A 75 -34.86 1.87 23.42
N GLY A 76 -34.94 2.58 24.55
CA GLY A 76 -34.73 4.03 24.63
C GLY A 76 -33.27 4.46 24.56
N PHE A 77 -32.31 3.57 24.87
CA PHE A 77 -30.88 3.87 24.84
C PHE A 77 -30.37 3.81 23.40
N ALA A 78 -30.05 4.98 22.86
CA ALA A 78 -29.77 5.24 21.46
C ALA A 78 -28.29 5.53 21.17
N GLU A 79 -27.48 5.61 22.22
CA GLU A 79 -26.11 6.13 22.19
C GLU A 79 -25.19 5.22 21.38
N LEU A 80 -25.44 3.91 21.38
CA LEU A 80 -24.64 2.87 20.70
C LEU A 80 -25.27 2.39 19.39
N ARG A 81 -26.03 3.26 18.71
CA ARG A 81 -26.59 2.95 17.39
C ARG A 81 -25.49 2.69 16.36
N GLY A 82 -25.73 1.70 15.50
CA GLY A 82 -24.76 1.28 14.48
C GLY A 82 -24.36 2.41 13.54
N GLU A 83 -25.28 3.32 13.21
CA GLU A 83 -24.99 4.49 12.37
C GLU A 83 -23.97 5.43 13.03
N ARG A 84 -24.09 5.65 14.35
CA ARG A 84 -23.17 6.51 15.11
C ARG A 84 -21.79 5.86 15.20
N ILE A 85 -21.74 4.59 15.61
CA ILE A 85 -20.49 3.81 15.68
C ILE A 85 -19.80 3.77 14.31
N SER A 86 -20.58 3.61 13.22
CA SER A 86 -20.04 3.61 11.86
C SER A 86 -19.46 4.98 11.47
N ALA A 87 -20.07 6.09 11.88
CA ALA A 87 -19.54 7.43 11.65
C ALA A 87 -18.22 7.67 12.42
N ASP A 88 -18.16 7.23 13.68
CA ASP A 88 -16.95 7.32 14.50
C ASP A 88 -15.81 6.47 13.90
N LEU A 89 -16.11 5.25 13.47
CA LEU A 89 -15.15 4.38 12.78
C LEU A 89 -14.59 5.05 11.51
N ARG A 90 -15.44 5.66 10.68
CA ARG A 90 -14.97 6.38 9.48
C ARG A 90 -14.02 7.51 9.85
N SER A 91 -14.34 8.28 10.89
CA SER A 91 -13.46 9.35 11.39
C SER A 91 -12.10 8.81 11.82
N ILE A 92 -12.08 7.68 12.55
CA ILE A 92 -10.85 7.03 12.99
C ILE A 92 -10.02 6.49 11.80
N VAL A 93 -10.68 5.90 10.80
CA VAL A 93 -10.03 5.38 9.58
C VAL A 93 -9.43 6.51 8.74
N ASP A 94 -10.09 7.67 8.69
CA ASP A 94 -9.59 8.83 7.95
C ASP A 94 -8.21 9.30 8.45
N PHE A 95 -7.90 9.18 9.74
CA PHE A 95 -6.54 9.48 10.23
C PHE A 95 -5.48 8.54 9.63
N SER A 96 -5.81 7.27 9.38
CA SER A 96 -4.91 6.36 8.66
C SER A 96 -4.78 6.77 7.19
N VAL A 97 -5.89 7.14 6.55
CA VAL A 97 -5.87 7.60 5.15
C VAL A 97 -5.02 8.87 5.01
N GLN A 98 -5.12 9.80 5.96
CA GLN A 98 -4.29 11.00 6.01
C GLN A 98 -2.80 10.67 6.19
N SER A 99 -2.45 9.71 7.07
CA SER A 99 -1.08 9.19 7.21
C SER A 99 -0.51 8.71 5.87
N ARG A 100 -1.32 7.99 5.08
CA ARG A 100 -0.95 7.52 3.73
C ARG A 100 -0.71 8.68 2.77
N VAL A 101 -1.66 9.63 2.70
CA VAL A 101 -1.55 10.80 1.81
C VAL A 101 -0.33 11.64 2.15
N ALA A 102 -0.04 11.81 3.44
CA ALA A 102 1.11 12.55 3.93
C ALA A 102 2.44 11.77 3.80
N ARG A 103 2.40 10.48 3.46
CA ARG A 103 3.57 9.57 3.46
C ARG A 103 4.35 9.67 4.78
N GLU A 104 3.62 9.65 5.89
CA GLU A 104 4.15 9.90 7.24
C GLU A 104 5.31 8.97 7.61
N LEU A 105 5.29 7.73 7.09
CA LEU A 105 6.32 6.70 7.33
C LEU A 105 7.38 6.64 6.21
N GLY A 106 7.44 7.65 5.34
CA GLY A 106 8.47 7.78 4.29
C GLY A 106 8.15 7.07 2.95
N GLY A 107 7.07 6.28 2.88
CA GLY A 107 6.62 5.59 1.67
C GLY A 107 5.09 5.50 1.58
N ASP A 108 4.60 4.77 0.59
CA ASP A 108 3.16 4.46 0.39
C ASP A 108 2.76 3.06 0.88
N GLN A 109 3.74 2.23 1.20
CA GLN A 109 3.54 0.83 1.60
C GLN A 109 3.08 0.66 3.06
N LEU A 110 3.56 1.53 3.96
CA LEU A 110 3.16 1.56 5.37
C LEU A 110 2.50 2.89 5.69
N TRP A 111 1.32 2.81 6.29
CA TRP A 111 0.53 3.95 6.73
C TRP A 111 -0.47 3.49 7.78
N GLY A 112 -0.93 4.40 8.64
CA GLY A 112 -1.86 4.04 9.70
C GLY A 112 -1.86 5.04 10.83
N ARG A 113 -2.29 4.60 12.02
CA ARG A 113 -2.21 5.36 13.27
C ARG A 113 -1.08 4.80 14.13
N VAL A 114 0.16 4.98 13.67
CA VAL A 114 1.34 4.40 14.34
C VAL A 114 1.75 5.27 15.52
N SER A 115 1.90 4.67 16.70
CA SER A 115 2.31 5.37 17.92
C SER A 115 3.62 6.13 17.73
N GLY A 116 3.69 7.36 18.24
CA GLY A 116 4.83 8.26 18.08
C GLY A 116 4.76 9.14 16.83
N PHE A 117 3.80 8.90 15.93
CA PHE A 117 3.58 9.70 14.73
C PHE A 117 2.36 10.62 14.85
N ALA A 118 2.22 11.57 13.93
CA ALA A 118 1.20 12.61 13.95
C ALA A 118 -0.23 12.05 13.78
N SER A 119 -0.42 11.01 12.99
CA SER A 119 -1.71 10.33 12.81
C SER A 119 -2.26 9.72 14.11
N ALA A 120 -1.40 9.09 14.90
CA ALA A 120 -1.77 8.58 16.22
C ALA A 120 -2.11 9.73 17.17
N ARG A 121 -1.34 10.83 17.15
CA ARG A 121 -1.64 12.02 17.94
C ARG A 121 -3.00 12.63 17.57
N ALA A 122 -3.28 12.79 16.27
CA ALA A 122 -4.56 13.30 15.78
C ALA A 122 -5.75 12.44 16.26
N THR A 123 -5.56 11.12 16.29
CA THR A 123 -6.58 10.19 16.80
C THR A 123 -6.82 10.39 18.30
N ILE A 124 -5.76 10.58 19.09
CA ILE A 124 -5.87 10.85 20.53
C ILE A 124 -6.58 12.18 20.76
N ASP A 125 -6.20 13.23 20.03
CA ASP A 125 -6.80 14.56 20.15
C ASP A 125 -8.31 14.51 19.80
N TRP A 126 -8.68 13.78 18.74
CA TRP A 126 -10.07 13.53 18.39
C TRP A 126 -10.83 12.76 19.48
N THR A 127 -10.20 11.74 20.06
CA THR A 127 -10.80 10.92 21.13
C THR A 127 -11.06 11.75 22.39
N VAL A 128 -10.12 12.61 22.79
CA VAL A 128 -10.28 13.55 23.90
C VAL A 128 -11.48 14.46 23.66
N GLU A 129 -11.67 14.93 22.43
CA GLU A 129 -12.81 15.76 22.08
C GLU A 129 -14.13 14.97 22.15
N GLN A 130 -14.16 13.71 21.71
CA GLN A 130 -15.33 12.85 21.88
C GLN A 130 -15.68 12.65 23.36
N PHE A 131 -14.69 12.49 24.23
CA PHE A 131 -14.90 12.39 25.69
C PHE A 131 -15.47 13.68 26.28
N ARG A 132 -15.02 14.86 25.84
CA ARG A 132 -15.61 16.13 26.27
C ARG A 132 -17.07 16.24 25.85
N GLN A 133 -17.38 15.87 24.61
CA GLN A 133 -18.74 15.90 24.07
C GLN A 133 -19.68 14.92 24.80
N ALA A 134 -19.14 13.81 25.30
CA ALA A 134 -19.86 12.88 26.16
C ALA A 134 -20.03 13.35 27.61
N GLY A 135 -19.50 14.53 27.97
CA GLY A 135 -19.62 15.10 29.32
C GLY A 135 -18.63 14.56 30.34
N ILE A 136 -17.55 13.89 29.92
CA ILE A 136 -16.51 13.41 30.84
C ILE A 136 -15.71 14.61 31.37
N GLY A 137 -15.74 14.81 32.69
CA GLY A 137 -15.16 15.99 33.34
C GLY A 137 -13.66 15.95 33.64
N ASP A 138 -13.08 14.77 33.90
CA ASP A 138 -11.64 14.59 34.11
C ASP A 138 -11.05 13.78 32.95
N ILE A 139 -10.39 14.47 32.02
CA ILE A 139 -9.72 13.87 30.86
C ILE A 139 -8.24 14.21 30.94
N ARG A 140 -7.39 13.18 30.95
CA ARG A 140 -5.94 13.33 31.03
C ARG A 140 -5.27 12.60 29.88
N VAL A 141 -4.37 13.29 29.19
CA VAL A 141 -3.49 12.68 28.20
C VAL A 141 -2.15 12.40 28.88
N GLN A 142 -1.76 11.14 28.92
CA GLN A 142 -0.47 10.72 29.44
C GLN A 142 0.52 10.53 28.29
N ASN A 143 1.61 11.27 28.32
CA ASN A 143 2.66 11.15 27.32
C ASN A 143 3.73 10.15 27.79
N PHE A 144 4.19 9.32 26.85
CA PHE A 144 5.35 8.46 27.03
C PHE A 144 6.45 8.93 26.08
N SER A 145 7.62 9.23 26.64
CA SER A 145 8.80 9.59 25.83
C SER A 145 9.53 8.33 25.40
N GLN A 146 9.94 8.31 24.14
CA GLN A 146 10.88 7.31 23.65
C GLN A 146 12.29 7.62 24.18
N GLN A 147 13.11 6.59 24.40
CA GLN A 147 14.52 6.79 24.73
C GLN A 147 15.23 7.42 23.52
N SER A 148 16.20 8.30 23.76
CA SER A 148 16.86 9.09 22.71
C SER A 148 17.66 8.25 21.70
N ASP A 149 18.03 7.03 22.08
CA ASP A 149 18.77 6.06 21.26
C ASP A 149 17.86 5.02 20.59
N SER A 150 16.55 5.08 20.82
CA SER A 150 15.62 4.17 20.18
C SER A 150 15.53 4.42 18.69
N GLN A 151 15.49 3.32 17.93
CA GLN A 151 15.32 3.35 16.48
C GLN A 151 14.14 2.47 16.10
N LEU A 152 13.31 2.98 15.20
CA LEU A 152 12.28 2.20 14.53
C LEU A 152 12.80 1.85 13.13
N TRP A 153 13.01 0.56 12.87
CA TRP A 153 13.30 0.09 11.52
C TRP A 153 12.00 0.00 10.72
N LEU A 154 11.96 0.63 9.55
CA LEU A 154 10.84 0.56 8.61
C LEU A 154 11.37 0.23 7.22
N PRO A 155 10.79 -0.75 6.51
CA PRO A 155 11.06 -0.94 5.10
C PRO A 155 10.43 0.22 4.32
N THR A 156 11.23 0.93 3.53
CA THR A 156 10.76 2.03 2.68
C THR A 156 10.23 1.53 1.34
N GLU A 157 10.74 0.37 0.88
CA GLU A 157 10.36 -0.28 -0.37
C GLU A 157 10.57 -1.80 -0.28
N TRP A 158 9.65 -2.56 -0.88
CA TRP A 158 9.77 -3.99 -1.15
C TRP A 158 8.85 -4.40 -2.31
N GLU A 159 9.22 -5.47 -3.01
CA GLU A 159 8.46 -6.03 -4.14
C GLU A 159 8.37 -7.56 -4.00
N VAL A 160 7.19 -8.12 -4.30
CA VAL A 160 6.97 -9.56 -4.44
C VAL A 160 6.36 -9.81 -5.81
N THR A 161 7.02 -10.64 -6.62
CA THR A 161 6.53 -11.10 -7.91
C THR A 161 6.06 -12.54 -7.79
N LEU A 162 4.80 -12.82 -8.16
CA LEU A 162 4.29 -14.18 -8.29
C LEU A 162 4.54 -14.66 -9.72
N LEU A 163 5.08 -15.88 -9.87
CA LEU A 163 5.31 -16.56 -11.14
C LEU A 163 4.06 -17.35 -11.57
#